data_AF-A0A969V989-F1
#
_entry.id   AF-A0A969V989-F1
#
_cell.length_a   1.000
_cell.length_b   1.000
_cell.length_c   1.000
_cell.angle_alpha   90.00
_cell.angle_beta   90.00
_cell.angle_gamma   90.00
#
_symmetry.space_group_name_H-M   'P 1'
#
loop_
_entity.id
_entity.type
_entity.pdbx_description
1 polymer ?
#
loop_
_entity_poly.entity_id
_entity_poly.type
_entity_poly.pdbx_seq_one_letter_code
_entity_poly.pdbx_strand_id
1 'polypeptide(L)'
;MTVSTADLKITWEKLPADYILDEEPVENIDQPLLAAALREILEIAGLIVTGILIAPNMGICATVDEQLVIKSPDWFYASNVQPPENQEIRRSYTPNLEGDIPAIVMEFLSATANDEYSTVATYPPGKWYFYERILQVPIYAIFAPATGRLEVNQLNSLGEYQSYIPDANNRYWIEVIGLFLGVWYGTKTERTGYWLRWWDESGEMLLWGAEMVERERQEREIAQQEVELERQQRTIAQQQAELERQEREIAQQQAELERQEREIAQQQADRERERSSILAAQLRAAGLEPEA
;
A
#
# COMPACT_ATOMS: atom_id res chain seq x y z
N MET A 1 -38.22 56.70 16.77
CA MET A 1 -37.26 55.98 17.62
C MET A 1 -36.26 55.29 16.71
N THR A 2 -35.04 55.81 16.65
CA THR A 2 -33.94 55.24 15.86
C THR A 2 -33.15 54.29 16.75
N VAL A 3 -33.15 53.00 16.42
CA VAL A 3 -32.33 52.01 17.12
C VAL A 3 -30.88 52.24 16.69
N SER A 4 -30.06 52.67 17.64
CA SER A 4 -28.61 52.80 17.47
C SER A 4 -28.00 51.41 17.42
N THR A 5 -27.65 50.92 16.23
CA THR A 5 -26.72 49.80 16.10
C THR A 5 -25.35 50.29 16.48
N ALA A 6 -24.85 49.91 17.66
CA ALA A 6 -23.49 50.21 18.07
C ALA A 6 -22.52 49.55 17.07
N ASP A 7 -21.66 50.36 16.43
CA ASP A 7 -20.59 49.87 15.57
C ASP A 7 -19.64 49.01 16.40
N LEU A 8 -19.63 47.71 16.14
CA LEU A 8 -18.69 46.78 16.76
C LEU A 8 -17.30 47.03 16.18
N LYS A 9 -16.35 47.40 17.03
CA LYS A 9 -14.94 47.49 16.66
C LYS A 9 -14.31 46.10 16.79
N ILE A 10 -14.15 45.43 15.65
CA ILE A 10 -13.57 44.08 15.56
C ILE A 10 -12.08 44.20 15.23
N THR A 11 -11.22 43.56 16.01
CA THR A 11 -9.77 43.44 15.76
C THR A 11 -9.35 41.97 15.77
N TRP A 12 -8.38 41.61 14.93
CA TRP A 12 -7.91 40.24 14.74
C TRP A 12 -6.43 40.17 15.13
N GLU A 13 -6.17 40.09 16.42
CA GLU A 13 -4.82 40.03 16.97
C GLU A 13 -4.42 38.58 17.27
N LYS A 14 -3.13 38.27 17.08
CA LYS A 14 -2.58 36.95 17.37
C LYS A 14 -2.54 36.75 18.89
N LEU A 15 -3.06 35.63 19.37
CA LEU A 15 -3.02 35.25 20.79
C LEU A 15 -1.57 35.26 21.33
N PRO A 16 -1.32 35.85 22.51
CA PRO A 16 -0.02 35.78 23.18
C PRO A 16 0.43 34.33 23.36
N ALA A 17 1.75 34.08 23.27
CA ALA A 17 2.31 32.73 23.32
C ALA A 17 2.08 32.02 24.68
N ASP A 18 1.77 32.77 25.73
CA ASP A 18 1.58 32.36 27.11
C ASP A 18 0.11 32.43 27.56
N TYR A 19 -0.82 32.68 26.64
CA TYR A 19 -2.24 32.75 26.95
C TYR A 19 -2.82 31.34 27.19
N ILE A 20 -3.39 31.13 28.38
CA ILE A 20 -4.08 29.88 28.74
C ILE A 20 -5.57 30.06 28.38
N LEU A 21 -6.07 29.22 27.47
CA LEU A 21 -7.47 29.22 27.03
C LEU A 21 -8.34 28.58 28.12
N ASP A 22 -9.31 29.33 28.66
CA ASP A 22 -10.38 28.79 29.50
C ASP A 22 -11.55 28.30 28.62
N GLU A 23 -11.98 27.06 28.86
CA GLU A 23 -12.82 26.17 28.01
C GLU A 23 -12.14 25.68 26.72
N GLU A 24 -11.56 24.49 26.89
CA GLU A 24 -10.63 23.77 26.02
C GLU A 24 -11.16 23.51 24.60
N PRO A 25 -10.42 23.84 23.52
CA PRO A 25 -10.51 23.04 22.31
C PRO A 25 -9.90 21.67 22.62
N VAL A 26 -10.74 20.73 23.08
CA VAL A 26 -10.30 19.42 23.59
C VAL A 26 -9.57 18.60 22.52
N GLU A 27 -9.91 18.80 21.24
CA GLU A 27 -9.32 18.07 20.13
C GLU A 27 -8.22 18.90 19.44
N ASN A 28 -6.98 18.42 19.51
CA ASN A 28 -5.97 18.81 18.54
C ASN A 28 -6.40 18.23 17.18
N ILE A 29 -6.29 19.02 16.09
CA ILE A 29 -6.55 18.59 14.71
C ILE A 29 -5.84 17.28 14.33
N ASP A 30 -4.79 16.93 15.05
CA ASP A 30 -4.07 15.66 14.91
C ASP A 30 -4.91 14.42 15.28
N GLN A 31 -5.74 14.44 16.32
CA GLN A 31 -6.40 13.22 16.82
C GLN A 31 -7.37 12.61 15.78
N PRO A 32 -8.29 13.39 15.16
CA PRO A 32 -9.15 12.85 14.11
C PRO A 32 -8.35 12.33 12.90
N LEU A 33 -7.25 13.01 12.55
CA LEU A 33 -6.38 12.60 11.44
C LEU A 33 -5.67 11.27 11.74
N LEU A 34 -5.16 11.10 12.95
CA LEU A 34 -4.51 9.86 13.40
C LEU A 34 -5.51 8.69 13.39
N ALA A 35 -6.70 8.92 13.93
CA ALA A 35 -7.76 7.91 14.01
C ALA A 35 -8.25 7.49 12.61
N ALA A 36 -8.47 8.47 11.73
CA ALA A 36 -8.86 8.24 10.35
C ALA A 36 -7.77 7.49 9.56
N ALA A 37 -6.51 7.91 9.70
CA ALA A 37 -5.39 7.27 9.02
C ALA A 37 -5.17 5.81 9.46
N LEU A 38 -5.47 5.48 10.72
CA LEU A 38 -5.38 4.11 11.23
C LEU A 38 -6.55 3.23 10.75
N ARG A 39 -7.77 3.79 10.74
CA ARG A 39 -8.97 3.10 10.25
C ARG A 39 -8.91 2.84 8.74
N GLU A 40 -8.45 3.81 7.96
CA GLU A 40 -8.34 3.73 6.50
C GLU A 40 -7.57 2.46 6.06
N ILE A 41 -6.48 2.14 6.76
CA ILE A 41 -5.64 0.97 6.46
C ILE A 41 -6.45 -0.32 6.55
N LEU A 42 -7.29 -0.46 7.59
CA LEU A 42 -8.11 -1.65 7.81
C LEU A 42 -9.25 -1.74 6.79
N GLU A 43 -9.80 -0.59 6.37
CA GLU A 43 -10.82 -0.53 5.31
C GLU A 43 -10.25 -1.01 3.98
N ILE A 44 -9.08 -0.50 3.60
CA ILE A 44 -8.40 -0.85 2.36
C ILE A 44 -7.97 -2.32 2.35
N ALA A 45 -7.51 -2.84 3.50
CA ALA A 45 -7.16 -4.25 3.67
C ALA A 45 -8.38 -5.20 3.68
N GLY A 46 -9.61 -4.67 3.63
CA GLY A 46 -10.84 -5.48 3.66
C GLY A 46 -11.13 -6.12 5.02
N LEU A 47 -10.57 -5.58 6.10
CA LEU A 47 -10.71 -6.11 7.47
C LEU A 47 -11.90 -5.51 8.23
N ILE A 48 -12.59 -4.52 7.64
CA ILE A 48 -13.85 -3.99 8.16
C ILE A 48 -15.00 -4.74 7.50
N VAL A 49 -15.39 -5.86 8.12
CA VAL A 49 -16.51 -6.72 7.68
C VAL A 49 -17.75 -6.51 8.54
N THR A 50 -18.88 -7.13 8.15
CA THR A 50 -20.11 -7.09 8.95
C THR A 50 -19.86 -7.58 10.38
N GLY A 51 -20.33 -6.83 11.36
CA GLY A 51 -20.13 -7.12 12.78
C GLY A 51 -18.87 -6.47 13.39
N ILE A 52 -18.04 -5.80 12.59
CA ILE A 52 -16.91 -5.02 13.08
C ILE A 52 -17.32 -3.56 13.26
N LEU A 53 -17.05 -3.02 14.44
CA LEU A 53 -17.19 -1.61 14.76
C LEU A 53 -15.81 -1.01 15.06
N ILE A 54 -15.42 -0.05 14.23
CA ILE A 54 -14.25 0.79 14.45
C ILE A 54 -14.74 2.22 14.49
N ALA A 55 -14.64 2.86 15.64
CA ALA A 55 -15.20 4.19 15.83
C ALA A 55 -14.21 5.13 16.52
N PRO A 56 -13.85 6.24 15.86
CA PRO A 56 -13.17 7.35 16.50
C PRO A 56 -14.15 8.22 17.29
N ASN A 57 -13.73 8.71 18.45
CA ASN A 57 -14.45 9.67 19.29
C ASN A 57 -15.92 9.30 19.59
N MET A 58 -16.23 8.00 19.67
CA MET A 58 -17.59 7.52 19.95
C MET A 58 -17.69 7.00 21.39
N GLY A 59 -18.74 7.43 22.09
CA GLY A 59 -18.96 7.05 23.48
C GLY A 59 -19.25 5.56 23.66
N ILE A 60 -18.50 4.93 24.56
CA ILE A 60 -18.76 3.60 25.10
C ILE A 60 -19.50 3.77 26.43
N CYS A 61 -20.64 3.10 26.56
CA CYS A 61 -21.58 3.28 27.66
C CYS A 61 -21.67 2.03 28.54
N ALA A 62 -21.78 2.25 29.86
CA ALA A 62 -22.19 1.24 30.83
C ALA A 62 -22.97 1.91 31.97
N THR A 63 -23.87 1.17 32.61
CA THR A 63 -24.52 1.61 33.85
C THR A 63 -23.79 0.99 35.04
N VAL A 64 -23.28 1.83 35.93
CA VAL A 64 -22.51 1.44 37.12
C VAL A 64 -23.19 2.06 38.33
N ASP A 65 -23.60 1.23 39.30
CA ASP A 65 -24.33 1.68 40.50
C ASP A 65 -25.52 2.61 40.16
N GLU A 66 -26.35 2.20 39.20
CA GLU A 66 -27.52 2.96 38.68
C GLU A 66 -27.18 4.29 37.98
N GLN A 67 -25.90 4.62 37.79
CA GLN A 67 -25.45 5.81 37.09
C GLN A 67 -24.91 5.47 35.71
N LEU A 68 -25.30 6.24 34.69
CA LEU A 68 -24.77 6.10 33.34
C LEU A 68 -23.33 6.65 33.30
N VAL A 69 -22.39 5.81 32.89
CA VAL A 69 -21.00 6.19 32.63
C VAL A 69 -20.76 6.11 31.13
N ILE A 70 -20.18 7.18 30.57
CA ILE A 70 -19.82 7.27 29.16
C ILE A 70 -18.36 7.68 29.07
N LYS A 71 -17.55 6.92 28.32
CA LYS A 71 -16.19 7.29 27.95
C LYS A 71 -16.03 7.22 26.45
N SER A 72 -15.48 8.27 25.84
CA SER A 72 -15.27 8.37 24.39
C SER A 72 -13.77 8.28 24.12
N PRO A 73 -13.24 7.08 23.79
CA PRO A 73 -11.86 6.97 23.39
C PRO A 73 -11.63 7.59 22.01
N ASP A 74 -10.38 7.97 21.76
CA ASP A 74 -9.98 8.46 20.44
C ASP A 74 -10.12 7.40 19.34
N TRP A 75 -10.00 6.12 19.70
CA TRP A 75 -10.22 4.99 18.78
C TRP A 75 -10.53 3.69 19.53
N PHE A 76 -11.44 2.86 19.01
CA PHE A 76 -11.61 1.49 19.50
C PHE A 76 -12.01 0.51 18.39
N TYR A 77 -11.81 -0.78 18.66
CA TYR A 77 -12.24 -1.90 17.82
C TYR A 77 -13.11 -2.87 18.62
N ALA A 78 -14.31 -3.17 18.13
CA ALA A 78 -15.21 -4.19 18.68
C ALA A 78 -15.71 -5.15 17.59
N SER A 79 -15.87 -6.42 17.98
CA SER A 79 -16.39 -7.51 17.13
C SER A 79 -17.81 -7.91 17.53
N ASN A 80 -18.45 -8.72 16.67
CA ASN A 80 -19.80 -9.24 16.86
C ASN A 80 -20.84 -8.16 17.18
N VAL A 81 -20.65 -6.96 16.65
CA VAL A 81 -21.55 -5.82 16.85
C VAL A 81 -22.80 -5.99 16.00
N GLN A 82 -23.95 -5.92 16.64
CA GLN A 82 -25.25 -5.97 15.99
C GLN A 82 -25.46 -4.72 15.12
N PRO A 83 -26.09 -4.85 13.94
CA PRO A 83 -26.46 -3.69 13.15
C PRO A 83 -27.46 -2.82 13.93
N PRO A 84 -27.43 -1.48 13.74
CA PRO A 84 -28.40 -0.61 14.40
C PRO A 84 -29.82 -0.96 13.97
N GLU A 85 -30.75 -0.95 14.92
CA GLU A 85 -32.17 -1.15 14.64
C GLU A 85 -32.70 -0.05 13.71
N ASN A 86 -33.56 -0.43 12.77
CA ASN A 86 -34.32 0.51 11.92
C ASN A 86 -33.50 1.57 11.17
N GLN A 87 -32.23 1.30 10.85
CA GLN A 87 -31.32 2.25 10.18
C GLN A 87 -31.03 3.53 11.00
N GLU A 88 -31.19 3.47 12.33
CA GLU A 88 -30.83 4.60 13.19
C GLU A 88 -29.32 4.86 13.18
N ILE A 89 -28.95 6.13 13.36
CA ILE A 89 -27.55 6.52 13.51
C ILE A 89 -27.07 6.03 14.88
N ARG A 90 -26.08 5.14 14.89
CA ARG A 90 -25.39 4.69 16.10
C ARG A 90 -24.62 5.87 16.72
N ARG A 91 -25.11 6.40 17.84
CA ARG A 91 -24.49 7.55 18.55
C ARG A 91 -23.53 7.14 19.67
N SER A 92 -23.63 5.89 20.12
CA SER A 92 -22.82 5.30 21.18
C SER A 92 -22.73 3.80 20.99
N TYR A 93 -21.90 3.16 21.80
CA TYR A 93 -21.76 1.72 21.87
C TYR A 93 -21.93 1.21 23.30
N THR A 94 -22.78 0.24 23.51
CA THR A 94 -23.06 -0.40 24.80
C THR A 94 -22.64 -1.87 24.71
N PRO A 95 -21.43 -2.22 25.17
CA PRO A 95 -20.96 -3.60 25.17
C PRO A 95 -21.90 -4.54 25.93
N ASN A 96 -21.88 -5.83 25.60
CA ASN A 96 -22.81 -6.88 26.06
C ASN A 96 -24.26 -6.76 25.56
N LEU A 97 -24.74 -5.54 25.30
CA LEU A 97 -26.05 -5.31 24.70
C LEU A 97 -25.97 -5.31 23.17
N GLU A 98 -25.01 -4.57 22.64
CA GLU A 98 -24.90 -4.33 21.19
C GLU A 98 -23.79 -5.14 20.52
N GLY A 99 -22.95 -5.84 21.29
CA GLY A 99 -21.83 -6.64 20.79
C GLY A 99 -20.80 -6.96 21.87
N ASP A 100 -19.62 -7.39 21.46
CA ASP A 100 -18.53 -7.76 22.38
C ASP A 100 -17.92 -6.54 23.11
N ILE A 101 -17.23 -6.78 24.22
CA ILE A 101 -16.32 -5.78 24.78
C ILE A 101 -15.29 -5.37 23.70
N PRO A 102 -14.99 -4.06 23.53
CA PRO A 102 -13.93 -3.64 22.62
C PRO A 102 -12.64 -4.41 22.91
N ALA A 103 -12.05 -5.01 21.89
CA ALA A 103 -10.83 -5.79 22.05
C ALA A 103 -9.60 -4.89 22.28
N ILE A 104 -9.66 -3.67 21.77
CA ILE A 104 -8.67 -2.63 22.00
C ILE A 104 -9.34 -1.26 22.07
N VAL A 105 -8.88 -0.46 23.04
CA VAL A 105 -9.17 0.97 23.16
C VAL A 105 -7.86 1.74 23.08
N MET A 106 -7.86 2.85 22.34
CA MET A 106 -6.71 3.73 22.19
C MET A 106 -7.04 5.17 22.56
N GLU A 107 -6.08 5.83 23.20
CA GLU A 107 -6.15 7.25 23.56
C GLU A 107 -4.88 7.95 23.04
N PHE A 108 -5.04 9.12 22.46
CA PHE A 108 -4.00 9.93 21.84
C PHE A 108 -3.74 11.13 22.72
N LEU A 109 -2.60 11.14 23.42
CA LEU A 109 -2.26 12.20 24.34
C LEU A 109 -2.19 13.55 23.64
N SER A 110 -2.95 14.49 24.18
CA SER A 110 -2.78 15.92 23.97
C SER A 110 -1.71 16.48 24.94
N ALA A 111 -1.59 17.81 25.05
CA ALA A 111 -0.60 18.44 25.92
C ALA A 111 -0.79 18.11 27.43
N THR A 112 -1.99 17.67 27.85
CA THR A 112 -2.33 17.34 29.24
C THR A 112 -2.72 15.87 29.38
N ALA A 113 -1.82 15.05 29.92
CA ALA A 113 -1.96 13.58 29.94
C ALA A 113 -2.71 13.00 31.16
N ASN A 114 -3.38 13.81 31.97
CA ASN A 114 -3.76 13.37 33.33
C ASN A 114 -4.99 12.46 33.42
N ASP A 115 -5.97 12.54 32.51
CA ASP A 115 -7.19 11.73 32.62
C ASP A 115 -7.02 10.28 32.11
N GLU A 116 -6.12 10.05 31.15
CA GLU A 116 -5.92 8.74 30.52
C GLU A 116 -5.42 7.67 31.49
N TYR A 117 -4.74 8.09 32.56
CA TYR A 117 -4.21 7.22 33.62
C TYR A 117 -5.08 7.25 34.90
N SER A 118 -6.25 7.88 34.87
CA SER A 118 -7.09 8.05 36.05
C SER A 118 -7.66 6.72 36.53
N THR A 119 -7.22 6.28 37.71
CA THR A 119 -7.68 5.07 38.41
C THR A 119 -8.79 5.36 39.42
N VAL A 120 -9.35 6.58 39.40
CA VAL A 120 -10.41 7.01 40.32
C VAL A 120 -11.64 6.12 40.14
N ALA A 121 -12.03 5.43 41.21
CA ALA A 121 -13.21 4.56 41.22
C ALA A 121 -14.52 5.32 41.50
N THR A 122 -14.44 6.50 42.12
CA THR A 122 -15.62 7.32 42.45
C THR A 122 -16.19 8.00 41.21
N TYR A 123 -17.50 8.21 41.19
CA TYR A 123 -18.18 8.82 40.05
C TYR A 123 -17.74 10.29 39.80
N PRO A 124 -17.49 10.69 38.53
CA PRO A 124 -17.37 9.81 37.36
C PRO A 124 -16.05 9.03 37.41
N PRO A 125 -16.05 7.70 37.17
CA PRO A 125 -14.81 6.92 37.24
C PRO A 125 -13.81 7.41 36.19
N GLY A 126 -12.52 7.28 36.50
CA GLY A 126 -11.42 7.57 35.58
C GLY A 126 -11.39 6.61 34.40
N LYS A 127 -10.78 7.02 33.28
CA LYS A 127 -10.70 6.20 32.06
C LYS A 127 -10.02 4.86 32.30
N TRP A 128 -8.86 4.85 32.96
CA TRP A 128 -8.14 3.62 33.29
C TRP A 128 -9.00 2.67 34.12
N TYR A 129 -9.63 3.17 35.20
CA TYR A 129 -10.52 2.36 36.03
C TYR A 129 -11.71 1.80 35.23
N PHE A 130 -12.31 2.64 34.38
CA PHE A 130 -13.45 2.24 33.56
C PHE A 130 -13.09 1.11 32.57
N TYR A 131 -11.99 1.25 31.84
CA TYR A 131 -11.57 0.22 30.89
C TYR A 131 -11.04 -1.05 31.58
N GLU A 132 -10.30 -0.91 32.68
CA GLU A 132 -9.70 -2.05 33.41
C GLU A 132 -10.73 -2.84 34.22
N ARG A 133 -11.49 -2.15 35.08
CA ARG A 133 -12.30 -2.79 36.13
C ARG A 133 -13.76 -2.95 35.76
N ILE A 134 -14.31 -2.04 34.96
CA ILE A 134 -15.73 -2.07 34.58
C ILE A 134 -15.91 -2.83 33.27
N LEU A 135 -15.25 -2.39 32.20
CA LEU A 135 -15.39 -3.02 30.88
C LEU A 135 -14.50 -4.24 30.68
N GLN A 136 -13.35 -4.30 31.37
CA GLN A 136 -12.34 -5.34 31.18
C GLN A 136 -11.87 -5.43 29.71
N VAL A 137 -11.56 -4.29 29.11
CA VAL A 137 -11.02 -4.20 27.75
C VAL A 137 -9.68 -4.96 27.70
N PRO A 138 -9.48 -5.91 26.77
CA PRO A 138 -8.26 -6.72 26.74
C PRO A 138 -6.98 -5.93 26.52
N ILE A 139 -7.02 -4.88 25.69
CA ILE A 139 -5.85 -4.07 25.34
C ILE A 139 -6.17 -2.58 25.44
N TYR A 140 -5.35 -1.84 26.19
CA TYR A 140 -5.44 -0.40 26.32
C TYR A 140 -4.14 0.27 25.87
N ALA A 141 -4.21 1.06 24.81
CA ALA A 141 -3.06 1.72 24.21
C ALA A 141 -3.11 3.24 24.40
N ILE A 142 -1.99 3.82 24.80
CA ILE A 142 -1.83 5.27 24.96
C ILE A 142 -0.70 5.70 24.03
N PHE A 143 -1.03 6.54 23.05
CA PHE A 143 -0.07 7.04 22.06
C PHE A 143 0.19 8.52 22.28
N ALA A 144 1.46 8.92 22.24
CA ALA A 144 1.89 10.31 22.34
C ALA A 144 2.42 10.79 20.97
N PRO A 145 1.59 11.43 20.12
CA PRO A 145 1.97 11.75 18.75
C PRO A 145 3.17 12.70 18.65
N ALA A 146 3.39 13.55 19.65
CA ALA A 146 4.50 14.50 19.69
C ALA A 146 5.87 13.82 19.88
N THR A 147 5.91 12.68 20.58
CA THR A 147 7.17 11.99 20.92
C THR A 147 7.31 10.63 20.23
N GLY A 148 6.23 10.09 19.66
CA GLY A 148 6.21 8.74 19.11
C GLY A 148 6.16 7.64 20.17
N ARG A 149 5.93 7.99 21.44
CA ARG A 149 5.80 7.00 22.51
C ARG A 149 4.46 6.28 22.39
N LEU A 150 4.50 4.95 22.34
CA LEU A 150 3.34 4.08 22.39
C LEU A 150 3.45 3.17 23.61
N GLU A 151 2.55 3.35 24.56
CA GLU A 151 2.37 2.46 25.71
C GLU A 151 1.19 1.54 25.43
N VAL A 152 1.39 0.23 25.56
CA VAL A 152 0.31 -0.73 25.42
C VAL A 152 0.25 -1.55 26.69
N ASN A 153 -0.97 -1.67 27.23
CA ASN A 153 -1.26 -2.46 28.40
C ASN A 153 -2.23 -3.56 28.01
N GLN A 154 -2.03 -4.75 28.56
CA GLN A 154 -2.89 -5.91 28.38
C GLN A 154 -3.51 -6.31 29.71
N LEU A 155 -4.77 -6.72 29.69
CA LEU A 155 -5.44 -7.24 30.86
C LEU A 155 -4.88 -8.64 31.18
N ASN A 156 -4.45 -8.85 32.43
CA ASN A 156 -4.00 -10.16 32.89
C ASN A 156 -5.19 -11.01 33.39
N SER A 157 -4.90 -12.25 33.82
CA SER A 157 -5.91 -13.17 34.35
C SER A 157 -6.56 -12.72 35.68
N LEU A 158 -5.99 -11.72 36.35
CA LEU A 158 -6.52 -11.10 37.56
C LEU A 158 -7.42 -9.88 37.25
N GLY A 159 -7.57 -9.52 35.98
CA GLY A 159 -8.34 -8.34 35.57
C GLY A 159 -7.61 -7.03 35.84
N GLU A 160 -6.28 -7.02 35.74
CA GLU A 160 -5.44 -5.84 35.95
C GLU A 160 -4.57 -5.58 34.73
N TYR A 161 -4.37 -4.32 34.39
CA TYR A 161 -3.49 -3.95 33.29
C TYR A 161 -2.03 -4.14 33.69
N GLN A 162 -1.29 -4.81 32.80
CA GLN A 162 0.15 -4.91 32.84
C GLN A 162 0.73 -4.43 31.51
N SER A 163 1.98 -3.95 31.51
CA SER A 163 2.65 -3.57 30.27
C SER A 163 2.71 -4.76 29.30
N TYR A 164 2.22 -4.54 28.08
CA TYR A 164 2.37 -5.47 26.97
C TYR A 164 3.83 -5.39 26.50
N ILE A 165 4.51 -6.53 26.35
CA ILE A 165 5.87 -6.59 25.80
C ILE A 165 5.83 -6.62 24.26
N PRO A 166 6.38 -5.63 23.55
CA PRO A 166 6.39 -5.63 22.09
C PRO A 166 7.39 -6.64 21.49
N ASP A 167 7.28 -6.85 20.18
CA ASP A 167 8.26 -7.60 19.39
C ASP A 167 9.62 -6.88 19.29
N ALA A 168 10.59 -7.52 18.62
CA ALA A 168 11.92 -6.95 18.41
C ALA A 168 11.94 -5.63 17.62
N ASN A 169 10.84 -5.28 16.94
CA ASN A 169 10.67 -4.06 16.17
C ASN A 169 9.79 -3.03 16.90
N ASN A 170 9.54 -3.22 18.21
CA ASN A 170 8.67 -2.38 19.03
C ASN A 170 7.20 -2.34 18.56
N ARG A 171 6.68 -3.47 18.08
CA ARG A 171 5.29 -3.62 17.62
C ARG A 171 4.51 -4.60 18.50
N TYR A 172 3.20 -4.39 18.60
CA TYR A 172 2.30 -5.11 19.51
C TYR A 172 1.31 -5.93 18.71
N TRP A 173 1.29 -7.24 18.89
CA TRP A 173 0.37 -8.12 18.19
C TRP A 173 -1.05 -7.98 18.74
N ILE A 174 -2.02 -7.69 17.88
CA ILE A 174 -3.43 -7.59 18.23
C ILE A 174 -4.16 -8.78 17.62
N GLU A 175 -4.25 -9.87 18.39
CA GLU A 175 -4.75 -11.19 17.94
C GLU A 175 -6.08 -11.10 17.18
N VAL A 176 -7.06 -10.35 17.70
CA VAL A 176 -8.40 -10.26 17.07
C VAL A 176 -8.37 -9.59 15.69
N ILE A 177 -7.42 -8.69 15.46
CA ILE A 177 -7.25 -7.98 14.19
C ILE A 177 -6.33 -8.81 13.27
N GLY A 178 -5.45 -9.64 13.83
CA GLY A 178 -4.44 -10.39 13.10
C GLY A 178 -3.32 -9.51 12.56
N LEU A 179 -3.01 -8.40 13.25
CA LEU A 179 -2.02 -7.41 12.84
C LEU A 179 -1.18 -6.93 14.01
N PHE A 180 0.03 -6.48 13.71
CA PHE A 180 0.89 -5.74 14.62
C PHE A 180 0.56 -4.25 14.58
N LEU A 181 0.30 -3.65 15.74
CA LEU A 181 0.25 -2.21 15.95
C LEU A 181 1.66 -1.68 16.22
N GLY A 182 2.06 -0.60 15.55
CA GLY A 182 3.36 0.03 15.81
C GLY A 182 3.40 1.49 15.43
N VAL A 183 4.54 2.12 15.73
CA VAL A 183 4.78 3.54 15.44
C VAL A 183 5.65 3.68 14.20
N TRP A 184 5.28 4.61 13.33
CA TRP A 184 6.05 4.99 12.15
C TRP A 184 6.18 6.51 12.06
N TYR A 185 7.34 7.01 11.63
CA TYR A 185 7.56 8.44 11.40
C TYR A 185 7.56 8.76 9.92
N GLY A 186 6.76 9.74 9.52
CA GLY A 186 6.80 10.29 8.17
C GLY A 186 5.60 11.17 7.87
N THR A 187 5.29 11.31 6.58
CA THR A 187 4.36 12.32 6.09
C THR A 187 3.13 11.70 5.46
N LYS A 188 1.95 12.14 5.89
CA LYS A 188 0.67 11.86 5.23
C LYS A 188 -0.08 13.17 5.07
N THR A 189 -0.56 13.44 3.86
CA THR A 189 -1.16 14.75 3.50
C THR A 189 -0.22 15.90 3.86
N GLU A 190 -0.64 16.85 4.70
CA GLU A 190 0.17 17.99 5.12
C GLU A 190 0.84 17.81 6.49
N ARG A 191 0.65 16.64 7.14
CA ARG A 191 1.18 16.34 8.47
C ARG A 191 2.41 15.45 8.38
N THR A 192 3.52 15.91 8.97
CA THR A 192 4.74 15.13 9.18
C THR A 192 4.94 14.87 10.67
N GLY A 193 5.13 13.62 11.06
CA GLY A 193 5.30 13.25 12.46
C GLY A 193 5.17 11.76 12.70
N TYR A 194 4.94 11.39 13.95
CA TYR A 194 4.65 10.01 14.32
C TYR A 194 3.20 9.64 14.02
N TRP A 195 3.01 8.43 13.55
CA TRP A 195 1.73 7.81 13.19
C TRP A 195 1.67 6.40 13.79
N LEU A 196 0.46 5.97 14.15
CA LEU A 196 0.20 4.55 14.34
C LEU A 196 -0.05 3.90 12.97
N ARG A 197 0.48 2.69 12.80
CA ARG A 197 0.39 1.89 11.57
C ARG A 197 0.15 0.42 11.92
N TRP A 198 -0.28 -0.33 10.91
CA TRP A 198 -0.46 -1.76 11.00
C TRP A 198 0.57 -2.50 10.15
N TRP A 199 1.07 -3.62 10.66
CA TRP A 199 1.88 -4.58 9.93
C TRP A 199 1.21 -5.96 9.96
N ASP A 200 1.33 -6.71 8.89
CA ASP A 200 0.84 -8.08 8.83
C ASP A 200 1.77 -9.06 9.58
N GLU A 201 1.37 -10.34 9.64
CA GLU A 201 2.13 -11.42 10.27
C GLU A 201 3.52 -11.61 9.63
N SER A 202 3.68 -11.28 8.35
CA SER A 202 4.98 -11.34 7.66
C SER A 202 5.91 -10.17 8.00
N GLY A 203 5.36 -9.14 8.65
CA GLY A 203 6.05 -7.92 8.99
C GLY A 203 6.05 -6.88 7.87
N GLU A 204 5.22 -7.01 6.84
CA GLU A 204 4.99 -5.97 5.84
C GLU A 204 4.03 -4.91 6.38
N MET A 205 4.37 -3.63 6.17
CA MET A 205 3.51 -2.52 6.59
C MET A 205 2.33 -2.38 5.63
N LEU A 206 1.12 -2.41 6.16
CA LEU A 206 -0.08 -2.15 5.36
C LEU A 206 -0.10 -0.68 4.93
N LEU A 207 -0.44 -0.45 3.66
CA LEU A 207 -0.35 0.84 3.01
C LEU A 207 -1.59 1.71 3.21
N TRP A 208 -1.41 3.02 3.12
CA TRP A 208 -2.50 3.98 2.88
C TRP A 208 -2.95 3.94 1.42
N GLY A 209 -4.14 4.49 1.13
CA GLY A 209 -4.66 4.50 -0.23
C GLY A 209 -3.76 5.21 -1.22
N ALA A 210 -3.20 6.37 -0.83
CA ALA A 210 -2.25 7.10 -1.66
C ALA A 210 -0.97 6.30 -1.96
N GLU A 211 -0.47 5.54 -0.99
CA GLU A 211 0.72 4.70 -1.15
C GLU A 211 0.43 3.50 -2.05
N MET A 212 -0.76 2.90 -1.95
CA MET A 212 -1.19 1.82 -2.84
C MET A 212 -1.34 2.27 -4.28
N VAL A 213 -1.95 3.43 -4.52
CA VAL A 213 -2.11 3.97 -5.87
C VAL A 213 -0.75 4.26 -6.50
N GLU A 214 0.20 4.80 -5.73
CA GLU A 214 1.55 5.03 -6.21
C GLU A 214 2.29 3.72 -6.51
N ARG A 215 2.18 2.71 -5.64
CA ARG A 215 2.75 1.37 -5.88
C ARG A 215 2.18 0.75 -7.16
N GLU A 216 0.85 0.75 -7.32
CA GLU A 216 0.20 0.20 -8.51
C GLU A 216 0.59 0.96 -9.77
N ARG A 217 0.75 2.29 -9.68
CA ARG A 217 1.22 3.10 -10.80
C ARG A 217 2.64 2.70 -11.21
N GLN A 218 3.56 2.57 -10.25
CA GLN A 218 4.93 2.17 -10.51
C GLN A 218 5.00 0.76 -11.13
N GLU A 219 4.22 -0.19 -10.61
CA GLU A 219 4.12 -1.54 -11.17
C GLU A 219 3.61 -1.53 -12.62
N ARG A 220 2.58 -0.72 -12.91
CA ARG A 220 2.06 -0.56 -14.28
C ARG A 220 3.09 0.08 -15.20
N GLU A 221 3.83 1.09 -14.73
CA GLU A 221 4.88 1.74 -15.52
C GLU A 221 6.03 0.76 -15.84
N ILE A 222 6.45 -0.06 -14.87
CA ILE A 222 7.47 -1.11 -15.08
C ILE A 222 6.96 -2.14 -16.09
N ALA A 223 5.75 -2.66 -15.91
CA ALA A 223 5.18 -3.66 -16.82
C ALA A 223 5.03 -3.12 -18.26
N GLN A 224 4.70 -1.84 -18.42
CA GLN A 224 4.66 -1.20 -19.74
C GLN A 224 6.05 -1.10 -20.38
N GLN A 225 7.08 -0.76 -19.60
CA GLN A 225 8.46 -0.72 -20.09
C GLN A 225 8.95 -2.11 -20.52
N GLU A 226 8.61 -3.16 -19.79
CA GLU A 226 8.95 -4.55 -20.15
C GLU A 226 8.30 -4.98 -21.47
N VAL A 227 7.00 -4.68 -21.66
CA VAL A 227 6.29 -4.98 -22.90
C VAL A 227 6.87 -4.21 -24.09
N GLU A 228 7.24 -2.95 -23.91
CA GLU A 228 7.85 -2.13 -24.96
C GLU A 228 9.24 -2.66 -25.33
N LEU A 229 10.05 -3.04 -24.34
CA LEU A 229 11.36 -3.64 -24.58
C LEU A 229 11.24 -4.96 -25.36
N GLU A 230 10.28 -5.81 -25.01
CA GLU A 230 10.02 -7.06 -25.73
C GLU A 230 9.61 -6.80 -27.18
N ARG A 231 8.77 -5.79 -27.44
CA ARG A 231 8.38 -5.39 -28.80
C ARG A 231 9.57 -4.91 -29.62
N GLN A 232 10.46 -4.12 -29.02
CA GLN A 232 11.68 -3.66 -29.68
C GLN A 232 12.59 -4.83 -30.04
N GLN A 233 12.80 -5.77 -29.11
CA GLN A 233 13.59 -6.97 -29.36
C GLN A 233 13.00 -7.83 -30.49
N ARG A 234 11.67 -8.03 -30.51
CA ARG A 234 11.00 -8.75 -31.61
C ARG A 234 11.17 -8.05 -32.95
N THR A 235 11.07 -6.72 -32.97
CA THR A 235 11.26 -5.92 -34.18
C THR A 235 12.69 -6.06 -34.72
N ILE A 236 13.69 -5.98 -33.83
CA ILE A 236 15.10 -6.17 -34.19
C ILE A 236 15.33 -7.60 -34.71
N ALA A 237 14.79 -8.62 -34.04
CA ALA A 237 14.92 -10.00 -34.47
C ALA A 237 14.26 -10.26 -35.84
N GLN A 238 13.10 -9.63 -36.11
CA GLN A 238 12.45 -9.68 -37.42
C GLN A 238 13.31 -9.03 -38.50
N GLN A 239 13.87 -7.84 -38.24
CA GLN A 239 14.76 -7.17 -39.18
C GLN A 239 16.01 -8.01 -39.47
N GLN A 240 16.62 -8.62 -38.45
CA GLN A 240 17.76 -9.52 -38.62
C GLN A 240 17.41 -10.76 -39.44
N ALA A 241 16.26 -11.38 -39.17
CA ALA A 241 15.79 -12.54 -39.94
C ALA A 241 15.46 -12.18 -41.40
N GLU A 242 14.97 -10.97 -41.66
CA GLU A 242 14.72 -10.47 -43.01
C GLU A 242 16.03 -10.18 -43.76
N LEU A 243 17.00 -9.55 -43.10
CA LEU A 243 18.35 -9.34 -43.66
C LEU A 243 19.01 -10.68 -44.00
N GLU A 244 18.97 -11.67 -43.11
CA GLU A 244 19.55 -12.99 -43.37
C GLU A 244 18.86 -13.69 -44.55
N ARG A 245 17.54 -13.51 -44.73
CA ARG A 245 16.82 -14.03 -45.90
C ARG A 245 17.29 -13.37 -47.19
N GLN A 246 17.46 -12.04 -47.19
CA GLN A 246 17.96 -11.31 -48.36
C GLN A 246 19.38 -11.74 -48.72
N GLU A 247 20.27 -11.90 -47.73
CA GLU A 247 21.63 -12.39 -47.97
C GLU A 247 21.65 -13.80 -48.58
N ARG A 248 20.79 -14.70 -48.09
CA ARG A 248 20.65 -16.05 -48.65
C ARG A 248 20.12 -16.03 -50.09
N GLU A 249 19.16 -15.15 -50.40
CA GLU A 249 18.62 -15.01 -51.75
C GLU A 249 19.67 -14.49 -52.74
N ILE A 250 20.46 -13.49 -52.34
CA ILE A 250 21.58 -12.98 -53.13
C ILE A 250 22.63 -14.09 -53.36
N ALA A 251 22.99 -14.84 -52.32
CA ALA A 251 23.95 -15.94 -52.44
C ALA A 251 23.45 -17.05 -53.38
N GLN A 252 22.15 -17.35 -53.37
CA GLN A 252 21.53 -18.31 -54.29
C GLN A 252 21.61 -17.82 -55.74
N GLN A 253 21.26 -16.56 -56.00
CA GLN A 253 21.33 -15.96 -57.34
C GLN A 253 22.76 -15.96 -57.89
N GLN A 254 23.76 -15.63 -57.05
CA GLN A 254 25.17 -15.70 -57.43
C GLN A 254 25.61 -17.14 -57.77
N ALA A 255 25.22 -18.12 -56.94
CA ALA A 255 25.54 -19.51 -57.20
C ALA A 255 24.87 -20.05 -58.47
N GLU A 256 23.67 -19.58 -58.81
CA GLU A 256 22.97 -19.92 -60.05
C GLU A 256 23.64 -19.31 -61.28
N LEU A 257 24.04 -18.04 -61.20
CA LEU A 257 24.83 -17.38 -62.24
C LEU A 257 26.15 -18.12 -62.50
N GLU A 258 26.88 -18.46 -61.45
CA GLU A 258 28.16 -19.19 -61.59
C GLU A 258 27.96 -20.58 -62.22
N ARG A 259 26.85 -21.27 -61.90
CA ARG A 259 26.48 -22.54 -62.57
C ARG A 259 26.22 -22.32 -64.06
N GLN A 260 25.46 -21.30 -64.43
CA GLN A 260 25.19 -20.98 -65.84
C GLN A 260 26.48 -20.65 -66.60
N GLU A 261 27.38 -19.86 -66.01
CA GLU A 261 28.67 -19.54 -66.60
C GLU A 261 29.53 -20.80 -66.82
N ARG A 262 29.60 -21.69 -65.83
CA ARG A 262 30.31 -22.97 -65.95
C ARG A 262 29.71 -23.85 -67.05
N GLU A 263 28.38 -23.90 -67.15
CA GLU A 263 27.67 -24.69 -68.15
C GLU A 263 27.92 -24.15 -69.58
N ILE A 264 27.92 -22.82 -69.75
CA ILE A 264 28.30 -22.16 -71.01
C ILE A 264 29.77 -22.46 -71.35
N ALA A 265 30.69 -22.31 -70.40
CA ALA A 265 32.11 -22.59 -70.61
C ALA A 265 32.35 -24.05 -71.01
N GLN A 266 31.63 -24.99 -70.39
CA GLN A 266 31.69 -26.42 -70.73
C GLN A 266 31.19 -26.67 -72.15
N GLN A 267 30.05 -26.09 -72.53
CA GLN A 267 29.52 -26.21 -73.89
C GLN A 267 30.49 -25.64 -74.95
N GLN A 268 31.15 -24.52 -74.65
CA GLN A 268 32.16 -23.95 -75.55
C GLN A 268 33.37 -24.87 -75.69
N ALA A 269 33.89 -25.40 -74.58
CA ALA A 269 35.00 -26.33 -74.59
C ALA A 269 34.68 -27.63 -75.36
N ASP A 270 33.47 -28.16 -75.20
CA ASP A 270 33.03 -29.37 -75.91
C ASP A 270 32.89 -29.11 -77.42
N ARG A 271 32.35 -27.94 -77.83
CA ARG A 271 32.32 -27.53 -79.25
C ARG A 271 33.73 -27.36 -79.83
N GLU A 272 34.67 -26.78 -79.08
CA GLU A 272 36.06 -26.63 -79.52
C GLU A 272 36.76 -27.99 -79.67
N ARG A 273 36.53 -28.93 -78.75
CA ARG A 273 37.03 -30.31 -78.85
C ARG A 273 36.47 -31.02 -80.07
N GLU A 274 35.16 -30.89 -80.32
CA GLU A 274 34.51 -31.49 -81.49
C GLU A 274 35.07 -30.89 -82.79
N ARG A 275 35.21 -29.56 -82.87
CA ARG A 275 35.87 -28.88 -84.00
C ARG A 275 37.30 -29.36 -84.22
N SER A 276 38.10 -29.42 -83.15
CA SER A 276 39.48 -29.89 -83.20
C SER A 276 39.58 -31.33 -83.64
N SER A 277 38.67 -32.20 -83.17
CA SER A 277 38.58 -33.60 -83.58
C SER A 277 38.26 -33.76 -85.06
N ILE A 278 37.26 -33.01 -85.57
CA ILE A 278 36.89 -32.98 -86.98
C ILE A 278 38.09 -32.51 -87.83
N LEU A 279 38.75 -31.42 -87.42
CA LEU A 279 39.91 -30.87 -88.12
C LEU A 279 41.07 -31.88 -88.16
N ALA A 280 41.37 -32.53 -87.04
CA ALA A 280 42.40 -33.57 -86.95
C ALA A 280 42.06 -34.82 -87.79
N ALA A 281 40.79 -35.17 -87.93
CA ALA A 281 40.35 -36.25 -88.82
C ALA A 281 40.50 -35.85 -90.31
N GLN A 282 40.16 -34.61 -90.67
CA GLN A 282 40.35 -34.08 -92.03
C GLN A 282 41.84 -34.01 -92.41
N LEU A 283 42.71 -33.55 -91.50
CA LEU A 283 44.17 -33.50 -91.72
C LEU A 283 44.76 -34.90 -91.93
N ARG A 284 44.35 -35.90 -91.13
CA ARG A 284 44.74 -37.31 -91.33
C ARG A 284 44.26 -37.87 -92.67
N ALA A 285 43.06 -37.54 -93.11
CA ALA A 285 42.54 -37.95 -94.42
C ALA A 285 43.31 -37.32 -95.61
N ALA A 286 43.96 -36.17 -95.39
CA ALA A 286 44.79 -35.48 -96.37
C ALA A 286 46.26 -35.94 -96.39
N GLY A 287 46.66 -36.89 -95.53
CA GLY A 287 48.02 -37.46 -95.50
C GLY A 287 49.06 -36.66 -94.71
N LEU A 288 48.62 -35.73 -93.85
CA LEU A 288 49.48 -34.95 -92.94
C LEU A 288 49.27 -35.47 -91.51
N GLU A 289 50.34 -35.89 -90.82
CA GLU A 289 50.24 -36.27 -89.40
C GLU A 289 50.10 -35.00 -88.52
N PRO A 290 49.04 -34.88 -87.72
CA PRO A 290 48.93 -33.79 -86.77
C PRO A 290 49.86 -34.07 -85.57
N GLU A 291 50.79 -33.15 -85.30
CA GLU A 291 51.64 -33.20 -84.09
C GLU A 291 50.81 -33.05 -82.81
N ALA A 292 51.31 -33.69 -81.74
CA ALA A 292 50.69 -33.80 -80.42
C ALA A 292 50.63 -32.49 -79.65
#